data_AF-A0A1H4KQS6-F1
#
_entry.id   AF-A0A1H4KQS6-F1
#
_cell.length_a   1.000
_cell.length_b   1.000
_cell.length_c   1.000
_cell.angle_alpha   90.00
_cell.angle_beta   90.00
_cell.angle_gamma   90.00
#
_symmetry.space_group_name_H-M   'P 1'
#
loop_
_entity.id
_entity.type
_entity.pdbx_description
1 polymer ?
#
loop_
_entity_poly.entity_id
_entity_poly.type
_entity_poly.pdbx_seq_one_letter_code
_entity_poly.pdbx_strand_id
1 'polypeptide(L)'
;MAIDLNQPLFVISVAAELAEMHPQTLRQYDRLGIVSPSRAPGKARRYSQHDVDRLREVQRLSQEGVSLEGIKRILELENQVAALQSRVRELTEELERRPAAQEPRVFAAGVSAGDVVPLARGQRPTPRSQAVVIWRP
;
A
#
# COMPACT_ATOMS: atom_id res chain seq x y z
N MET A 1 -25.50 3.23 -7.91
CA MET A 1 -24.64 4.40 -7.62
C MET A 1 -23.86 4.06 -6.36
N ALA A 2 -22.56 3.75 -6.46
CA ALA A 2 -21.75 3.48 -5.28
C ALA A 2 -21.45 4.81 -4.58
N ILE A 3 -21.75 4.91 -3.29
CA ILE A 3 -21.43 6.12 -2.51
C ILE A 3 -19.94 6.07 -2.21
N ASP A 4 -19.17 7.04 -2.71
CA ASP A 4 -17.77 7.18 -2.31
C ASP A 4 -17.73 7.73 -0.89
N LEU A 5 -17.37 6.86 0.06
CA LEU A 5 -17.30 7.16 1.48
C LEU A 5 -16.21 8.19 1.83
N ASN A 6 -15.27 8.46 0.91
CA ASN A 6 -14.23 9.47 1.08
C ASN A 6 -14.65 10.85 0.54
N GLN A 7 -15.81 10.96 -0.11
CA GLN A 7 -16.27 12.23 -0.64
C GLN A 7 -16.67 13.18 0.52
N PRO A 8 -16.09 14.38 0.62
CA PRO A 8 -16.33 15.30 1.73
C PRO A 8 -17.64 16.08 1.55
N LEU A 9 -18.76 15.44 1.89
CA LEU A 9 -20.12 15.95 1.68
C LEU A 9 -20.72 16.61 2.92
N PHE A 10 -20.27 16.23 4.13
CA PHE A 10 -20.92 16.66 5.37
C PHE A 10 -20.30 17.95 5.92
N VAL A 11 -21.16 18.91 6.28
CA VAL A 11 -20.75 20.08 7.06
C VAL A 11 -20.52 19.70 8.53
N ILE A 12 -19.82 20.55 9.29
CA ILE A 12 -19.47 20.25 10.69
C ILE A 12 -20.67 19.93 11.58
N SER A 13 -21.83 20.57 11.37
CA SER A 13 -23.04 20.28 12.16
C SER A 13 -23.55 18.86 11.90
N VAL A 14 -23.67 18.47 10.63
CA VAL A 14 -24.09 17.12 10.22
C VAL A 14 -23.09 16.07 10.69
N ALA A 15 -21.79 16.33 10.51
CA ALA A 15 -20.75 15.42 10.96
C ALA A 15 -20.75 15.24 12.50
N ALA A 16 -21.03 16.30 13.25
CA ALA A 16 -21.13 16.26 14.71
C ALA A 16 -22.34 15.44 15.17
N GLU A 17 -23.49 15.60 14.50
CA GLU A 17 -24.69 14.80 14.75
C GLU A 17 -24.46 13.33 14.44
N LEU A 18 -23.88 13.01 13.28
CA LEU A 18 -23.57 11.64 12.90
C LEU A 18 -22.53 11.00 13.84
N ALA A 19 -21.54 11.77 14.29
CA ALA A 19 -20.52 11.28 15.23
C ALA A 19 -21.00 11.26 16.69
N GLU A 20 -22.22 11.72 16.99
CA GLU A 20 -22.74 11.87 18.36
C GLU A 20 -21.79 12.70 19.27
N MET A 21 -21.31 13.82 18.72
CA MET A 21 -20.34 14.71 19.34
C MET A 21 -20.75 16.17 19.27
N HIS A 22 -20.14 16.99 20.12
CA HIS A 22 -20.27 18.44 20.01
C HIS A 22 -19.38 18.99 18.88
N PRO A 23 -19.84 19.96 18.06
CA PRO A 23 -19.03 20.56 16.99
C PRO A 23 -17.70 21.17 17.46
N GLN A 24 -17.62 21.60 18.72
CA GLN A 24 -16.37 22.11 19.31
C GLN A 24 -15.31 21.02 19.46
N THR A 25 -15.72 19.78 19.77
CA THR A 25 -14.84 18.61 19.88
C THR A 25 -14.24 18.26 18.51
N LEU A 26 -15.06 18.27 17.45
CA LEU A 26 -14.58 18.10 16.07
C LEU A 26 -13.54 19.16 15.68
N ARG A 27 -13.74 20.42 16.11
CA ARG A 27 -12.75 21.49 15.90
C ARG A 27 -11.48 21.29 16.72
N GLN A 28 -11.57 20.66 17.90
CA GLN A 28 -10.41 20.32 18.70
C GLN A 28 -9.61 19.20 18.03
N TYR A 29 -10.27 18.14 17.57
CA TYR A 29 -9.62 17.02 16.89
C TYR A 29 -8.97 17.42 15.56
N ASP A 30 -9.59 18.32 14.79
CA ASP A 30 -8.96 18.94 13.60
C ASP A 30 -7.69 19.73 13.97
N ARG A 31 -7.74 20.55 15.03
CA ARG A 31 -6.57 21.31 15.48
C ARG A 31 -5.43 20.43 15.98
N LEU A 32 -5.75 19.30 16.61
CA LEU A 32 -4.76 18.32 17.06
C LEU A 32 -4.23 17.44 15.91
N GLY A 33 -4.85 17.50 14.73
CA GLY A 33 -4.50 16.73 13.55
C GLY A 33 -4.95 15.26 13.62
N ILE A 34 -5.88 14.92 14.52
CA ILE A 34 -6.39 13.55 14.70
C ILE A 34 -7.30 13.17 13.53
N VAL A 35 -8.16 14.10 13.11
CA VAL A 35 -9.02 13.96 11.93
C VAL A 35 -8.92 15.25 11.11
N SER A 36 -8.42 15.15 9.87
CA SER A 36 -8.20 16.30 9.00
C SER A 36 -9.28 16.38 7.91
N PRO A 37 -10.34 17.18 8.09
CA PRO A 37 -11.38 17.34 7.08
C PRO A 37 -10.87 18.10 5.85
N SER A 38 -11.49 17.82 4.72
CA SER A 38 -11.30 18.64 3.51
C SER A 38 -11.84 20.05 3.72
N ARG A 39 -11.26 21.04 3.03
CA ARG A 39 -11.73 22.42 3.08
C ARG A 39 -12.41 22.78 1.77
N ALA A 40 -13.65 23.27 1.85
CA ALA A 40 -14.36 23.80 0.70
C ALA A 40 -13.86 25.21 0.33
N PRO A 41 -14.15 25.70 -0.89
CA PRO A 41 -13.96 27.11 -1.24
C PRO A 41 -14.68 27.98 -0.20
N GLY A 42 -13.94 28.80 0.55
CA GLY A 42 -14.46 29.51 1.74
C GLY A 42 -13.98 28.97 3.09
N LYS A 43 -13.00 28.05 3.12
CA LYS A 43 -12.34 27.50 4.32
C LYS A 43 -13.25 26.71 5.27
N ALA A 44 -14.51 26.47 4.90
CA ALA A 44 -15.43 25.63 5.65
C ALA A 44 -14.97 24.18 5.65
N ARG A 45 -15.01 23.53 6.82
CA ARG A 45 -14.67 22.11 7.00
C ARG A 45 -15.75 21.24 6.37
N ARG A 46 -15.33 20.28 5.56
CA ARG A 46 -16.18 19.22 5.01
C ARG A 46 -15.62 17.86 5.39
N TYR A 47 -16.49 17.05 5.95
CA TYR A 47 -16.21 15.71 6.42
C TYR A 47 -16.78 14.71 5.43
N SER A 48 -16.04 13.65 5.20
CA SER A 48 -16.52 12.47 4.49
C SER A 48 -17.18 11.49 5.46
N GLN A 49 -17.81 10.43 4.94
CA GLN A 49 -18.33 9.36 5.81
C GLN A 49 -17.18 8.68 6.57
N HIS A 50 -16.05 8.46 5.89
CA HIS A 50 -14.84 7.94 6.52
C HIS A 50 -14.37 8.81 7.69
N ASP A 51 -14.46 10.14 7.58
CA ASP A 51 -14.06 11.03 8.69
C ASP A 51 -14.99 10.88 9.89
N VAL A 52 -16.30 10.70 9.65
CA VAL A 52 -17.29 10.44 10.71
C VAL A 52 -17.00 9.13 11.43
N ASP A 53 -16.69 8.07 10.68
CA ASP A 53 -16.38 6.76 11.27
C ASP A 53 -15.09 6.82 12.10
N ARG A 54 -14.07 7.55 11.62
CA ARG A 54 -12.86 7.84 12.41
C ARG A 54 -13.17 8.61 13.69
N LEU A 55 -14.04 9.63 13.62
CA LEU A 55 -14.43 10.40 14.81
C LEU A 55 -15.05 9.50 15.87
N ARG A 56 -15.98 8.61 15.48
CA ARG A 56 -16.61 7.65 16.40
C ARG A 56 -15.58 6.73 17.05
N GLU A 57 -14.60 6.26 16.29
CA GLU A 57 -13.54 5.40 16.82
C GLU A 57 -12.64 6.14 17.82
N VAL A 58 -12.27 7.39 17.51
CA VAL A 58 -11.55 8.28 18.44
C VAL A 58 -12.35 8.47 19.73
N GLN A 59 -13.67 8.61 19.64
CA GLN A 59 -14.55 8.73 20.82
C GLN A 59 -14.46 7.48 21.70
N ARG A 60 -14.60 6.31 21.08
CA ARG A 60 -14.60 5.02 21.75
C ARG A 60 -13.29 4.80 22.51
N LEU A 61 -12.15 5.01 21.83
CA LEU A 61 -10.83 4.92 22.45
C LEU A 61 -10.63 5.94 23.57
N SER A 62 -11.15 7.15 23.40
CA SER A 62 -11.08 8.18 24.45
C SER A 62 -11.92 7.82 25.68
N GLN A 63 -13.07 7.16 25.50
CA GLN A 63 -13.91 6.66 26.61
C GLN A 63 -13.27 5.48 27.33
N GLU A 64 -12.46 4.69 26.64
CA GLU A 64 -11.65 3.59 27.19
C GLU A 64 -10.41 4.08 27.96
N GLY A 65 -10.20 5.40 28.04
CA GLY A 65 -9.11 6.02 28.82
C GLY A 65 -7.82 6.23 28.04
N VAL A 66 -7.82 6.05 26.71
CA VAL A 66 -6.66 6.34 25.87
C VAL A 66 -6.50 7.86 25.72
N SER A 67 -5.29 8.37 25.91
CA SER A 67 -5.01 9.79 25.69
C SER A 67 -5.12 10.15 24.20
N LEU A 68 -5.48 11.41 23.90
CA LEU A 68 -5.59 11.89 22.52
C LEU A 68 -4.27 11.76 21.74
N GLU A 69 -3.12 11.93 22.40
CA GLU A 69 -1.81 11.68 21.80
C GLU A 69 -1.59 10.19 21.49
N GLY A 70 -2.05 9.31 22.38
CA GLY A 70 -2.05 7.86 22.15
C GLY A 70 -2.91 7.48 20.94
N ILE A 71 -4.12 8.04 20.85
CA ILE A 71 -5.03 7.82 19.71
C ILE A 71 -4.39 8.33 18.42
N LYS A 72 -3.81 9.52 18.42
CA LYS A 72 -3.09 10.06 17.27
C LYS A 72 -1.97 9.11 16.83
N ARG A 73 -1.19 8.59 17.77
CA ARG A 73 -0.10 7.66 17.45
C ARG A 73 -0.61 6.34 16.87
N ILE A 74 -1.73 5.81 17.39
CA ILE A 74 -2.37 4.62 16.84
C ILE A 74 -2.79 4.85 15.39
N LEU A 75 -3.50 5.95 15.11
CA LEU A 75 -3.95 6.29 13.76
C LEU A 75 -2.77 6.49 12.78
N GLU A 76 -1.68 7.12 13.23
CA GLU A 76 -0.46 7.23 12.43
C GLU A 76 0.12 5.86 12.06
N LEU A 77 0.15 4.93 13.02
CA LEU A 77 0.64 3.57 12.80
C LEU A 77 -0.28 2.78 11.87
N GLU A 78 -1.60 2.89 12.02
CA GLU A 78 -2.57 2.27 11.11
C GLU A 78 -2.38 2.74 9.66
N ASN A 79 -2.18 4.05 9.46
CA ASN A 79 -1.89 4.61 8.14
C ASN A 79 -0.58 4.06 7.56
N GLN A 80 0.47 3.91 8.38
CA GLN A 80 1.73 3.31 7.96
C GLN A 80 1.54 1.84 7.57
N VAL A 81 0.80 1.07 8.37
CA VAL A 81 0.49 -0.34 8.07
C VAL A 81 -0.29 -0.45 6.77
N ALA A 82 -1.31 0.37 6.55
CA ALA A 82 -2.09 0.39 5.32
C ALA A 82 -1.21 0.72 4.09
N ALA A 83 -0.32 1.71 4.20
CA ALA A 83 0.63 2.07 3.15
C ALA A 83 1.61 0.94 2.85
N LEU A 84 2.17 0.30 3.88
CA LEU A 84 3.07 -0.86 3.74
C LEU A 84 2.36 -2.04 3.09
N GLN A 85 1.14 -2.36 3.52
CA GLN A 85 0.33 -3.42 2.91
C GLN A 85 0.04 -3.12 1.44
N SER A 86 -0.25 -1.87 1.08
CA SER A 86 -0.42 -1.47 -0.32
C SER A 86 0.87 -1.65 -1.13
N ARG A 87 2.02 -1.30 -0.55
CA ARG A 87 3.32 -1.48 -1.20
C ARG A 87 3.68 -2.96 -1.37
N VAL A 88 3.38 -3.78 -0.38
CA VAL A 88 3.56 -5.24 -0.47
C VAL A 88 2.71 -5.80 -1.60
N ARG A 89 1.42 -5.45 -1.69
CA ARG A 89 0.55 -5.88 -2.79
C ARG A 89 1.10 -5.48 -4.16
N GLU A 90 1.49 -4.22 -4.32
CA GLU A 90 2.07 -3.71 -5.57
C GLU A 90 3.33 -4.48 -5.99
N LEU A 91 4.24 -4.75 -5.05
CA LEU A 91 5.47 -5.49 -5.30
C LEU A 91 5.21 -6.97 -5.61
N THR A 92 4.28 -7.59 -4.90
CA THR A 92 3.85 -8.97 -5.17
C THR A 92 3.26 -9.08 -6.58
N GLU A 93 2.38 -8.17 -6.97
CA GLU A 93 1.83 -8.12 -8.33
C GLU A 93 2.91 -7.85 -9.40
N GLU A 94 3.95 -7.07 -9.09
CA GLU A 94 5.08 -6.87 -10.00
C GLU A 94 5.89 -8.16 -10.18
N LEU A 95 6.17 -8.87 -9.10
CA LEU A 95 6.88 -10.15 -9.14
C LEU A 95 6.09 -11.22 -9.91
N GLU A 96 4.77 -11.26 -9.74
CA GLU A 96 3.88 -12.17 -10.47
C GLU A 96 3.75 -11.81 -11.96
N ARG A 97 3.76 -10.51 -12.30
CA ARG A 97 3.74 -10.04 -13.69
C ARG A 97 5.07 -10.25 -14.43
N ARG A 98 6.18 -10.44 -13.73
CA ARG A 98 7.43 -10.85 -14.37
C ARG A 98 7.21 -12.27 -14.90
N PRO A 99 7.19 -12.51 -16.22
CA PRO A 99 7.05 -13.85 -16.73
C PRO A 99 8.17 -14.71 -16.15
N ALA A 100 7.90 -16.00 -15.93
CA ALA A 100 8.88 -17.03 -15.54
C ALA A 100 10.01 -17.24 -16.58
N ALA A 101 10.33 -16.22 -17.38
CA ALA A 101 11.44 -16.16 -18.33
C ALA A 101 12.82 -16.13 -17.64
N GLN A 102 12.87 -16.14 -16.31
CA GLN A 102 14.04 -16.48 -15.52
C GLN A 102 13.83 -17.81 -14.80
N GLU A 103 13.49 -18.88 -15.53
CA GLU A 103 14.01 -20.17 -15.09
C GLU A 103 15.52 -20.01 -14.91
N PRO A 104 16.11 -20.41 -13.77
CA PRO A 104 17.55 -20.31 -13.58
C PRO A 104 18.22 -21.14 -14.68
N ARG A 105 18.73 -20.45 -15.70
CA ARG A 105 19.49 -21.07 -16.79
C ARG A 105 20.72 -21.68 -16.13
N VAL A 106 20.70 -23.01 -15.99
CA VAL A 106 21.87 -23.73 -15.51
C VAL A 106 22.85 -23.69 -16.67
N PHE A 107 23.91 -22.89 -16.51
CA PHE A 107 25.01 -22.86 -17.45
C PHE A 107 25.96 -24.01 -17.08
N ALA A 108 26.16 -24.95 -17.99
CA ALA A 108 27.26 -25.90 -17.86
C ALA A 108 28.51 -25.28 -18.49
N ALA A 109 29.64 -25.30 -17.77
CA ALA A 109 30.94 -25.02 -18.34
C ALA A 109 31.43 -26.28 -19.07
N GLY A 110 31.71 -26.17 -20.36
CA GLY A 110 32.28 -27.26 -21.14
C GLY A 110 33.68 -27.62 -20.63
N VAL A 111 33.87 -28.90 -20.26
CA VAL A 111 35.09 -29.42 -19.57
C VAL A 111 36.35 -29.42 -20.45
N SER A 112 36.26 -29.02 -21.73
CA SER A 112 37.42 -29.00 -22.64
C SER A 112 37.59 -27.72 -23.46
N ALA A 113 36.63 -26.79 -23.49
CA ALA A 113 36.71 -25.61 -24.36
C ALA A 113 36.21 -24.29 -23.73
N GLY A 114 35.77 -24.29 -22.47
CA GLY A 114 35.37 -23.06 -21.77
C GLY A 114 34.10 -22.40 -22.31
N ASP A 115 33.34 -23.12 -23.13
CA ASP A 115 32.08 -22.71 -23.72
C ASP A 115 30.93 -22.79 -22.71
N VAL A 116 29.99 -21.85 -22.83
CA VAL A 116 28.84 -21.67 -21.94
C VAL A 116 27.57 -21.94 -22.73
N VAL A 117 26.86 -23.02 -22.41
CA VAL A 117 25.60 -23.39 -23.08
C VAL A 117 24.44 -23.30 -22.08
N PRO A 118 23.33 -22.63 -22.44
CA PRO A 118 22.12 -22.63 -21.61
C PRO A 118 21.47 -24.01 -21.67
N LEU A 119 21.27 -24.66 -20.51
CA LEU A 119 20.57 -25.93 -20.41
C LEU A 119 19.23 -25.77 -19.67
N ALA A 120 18.21 -26.47 -20.15
CA ALA A 120 16.97 -26.66 -19.42
C ALA A 120 17.18 -27.67 -18.28
N ARG A 121 16.45 -27.50 -17.17
CA ARG A 121 16.57 -28.37 -16.00
C ARG A 121 16.23 -29.82 -16.35
N GLY A 122 17.14 -30.76 -16.11
CA GLY A 122 16.96 -32.19 -16.40
C GLY A 122 17.50 -32.65 -17.77
N GLN A 123 18.02 -31.74 -18.59
CA GLN A 123 18.65 -32.09 -19.86
C GLN A 123 20.12 -32.48 -19.65
N ARG A 124 20.51 -33.69 -20.06
CA ARG A 124 21.93 -34.10 -20.07
C ARG A 124 22.65 -33.44 -21.25
N PRO A 125 23.88 -32.93 -21.05
CA PRO A 125 24.69 -32.40 -22.15
C PRO A 125 24.87 -33.47 -23.22
N THR A 126 24.43 -33.20 -24.45
CA THR A 126 24.73 -34.09 -25.58
C THR A 126 26.16 -33.81 -26.05
N PRO A 127 27.05 -34.81 -26.14
CA PRO A 127 28.35 -34.61 -26.76
C PRO A 127 28.11 -34.36 -28.26
N ARG A 128 28.42 -33.15 -28.76
CA ARG A 128 28.31 -32.88 -30.19
C ARG A 128 29.58 -32.28 -30.77
N SER A 129 30.00 -32.97 -31.84
CA SER A 129 30.94 -32.68 -32.92
C SER A 129 31.61 -31.30 -32.96
N GLN A 130 32.92 -31.32 -33.23
CA GLN A 130 33.91 -30.23 -33.25
C GLN A 130 33.71 -29.17 -34.36
N ALA A 131 32.50 -28.62 -34.52
CA ALA A 131 32.29 -27.55 -35.49
C ALA A 131 32.44 -26.17 -34.82
N VAL A 132 33.59 -25.53 -35.02
CA VAL A 132 33.87 -24.15 -34.61
C VAL A 132 33.21 -23.19 -35.61
N VAL A 133 32.39 -22.26 -35.12
CA VAL A 133 31.82 -21.17 -35.92
C VAL A 133 32.44 -19.85 -35.46
N ILE A 134 33.07 -19.13 -36.40
CA ILE A 134 33.66 -17.82 -36.17
C ILE A 134 32.53 -16.78 -36.18
N TRP A 135 32.22 -16.22 -35.01
CA TRP A 135 31.32 -15.08 -34.91
C TRP A 135 32.03 -13.80 -35.38
N ARG A 136 31.35 -12.98 -36.19
CA ARG A 136 31.80 -11.65 -36.58
C ARG A 136 30.77 -10.61 -36.09
N PRO A 137 31.24 -9.50 -35.50
CA PRO A 137 30.39 -8.51 -34.83
C PRO A 137 29.50 -7.72 -35.79
#